data_AF-A0A947RYH8-F1
#
_entry.id   AF-A0A947RYH8-F1
#
_cell.length_a   1.000
_cell.length_b   1.000
_cell.length_c   1.000
_cell.angle_alpha   90.00
_cell.angle_beta   90.00
_cell.angle_gamma   90.00
#
_symmetry.space_group_name_H-M   'P 1'
#
loop_
_entity.id
_entity.type
_entity.pdbx_description
1 polymer ?
#
loop_
_entity_poly.entity_id
_entity_poly.type
_entity_poly.pdbx_seq_one_letter_code
_entity_poly.pdbx_strand_id
1 'polypeptide(L)'
;MTILAALVATAVLATLAGLGAQSPGLRNVLGTVIPYVAIALFLGGFIYRVIKWALIPVPFRIPTTCGQQKSLSWIRPSRLDNPHTTLGVIGRMALEVLFFRSLFRNTRMEIKPGGNVVHGPNKWLWLAGLVFHWSFLLIFIRHLRFFTEPVPGFVLGLQTVDSFFEIGVPAVYLTSLLLLGALLFLFLRRIVSPQLRYISLANDYFPLSLLLGIGTTGMLMRHFAKTDIESVKSLAIGILSFKPAVPDDVDPLFFMHFFLVCVLFAVFPYSKLMHMAGVFMSPTRNLANTNRMRRHVNPWNYPVKIRTYEEYEDEFRDKMKAAGIPVEKE
;
A
#
# COMPACT_ATOMS: atom_id res chain seq x y z
N MET A 1 -11.80 -14.55 17.65
CA MET A 1 -10.53 -14.38 18.38
C MET A 1 -9.58 -13.39 17.72
N THR A 2 -9.37 -13.44 16.39
CA THR A 2 -8.41 -12.56 15.67
C THR A 2 -8.68 -11.06 15.80
N ILE A 3 -9.94 -10.63 15.75
CA ILE A 3 -10.32 -9.21 15.91
C ILE A 3 -10.00 -8.71 17.32
N LEU A 4 -10.45 -9.45 18.34
CA LEU A 4 -10.24 -9.10 19.75
C LEU A 4 -8.75 -9.01 20.06
N ALA A 5 -7.94 -9.95 19.58
CA ALA A 5 -6.50 -9.93 19.75
C ALA A 5 -5.86 -8.66 19.17
N ALA A 6 -6.27 -8.23 17.96
CA ALA A 6 -5.75 -7.01 17.34
C ALA A 6 -6.13 -5.72 18.11
N LEU A 7 -7.39 -5.64 18.56
CA LEU A 7 -7.89 -4.51 19.34
C LEU A 7 -7.22 -4.43 20.72
N VAL A 8 -7.15 -5.56 21.43
CA VAL A 8 -6.48 -5.66 22.73
C VAL A 8 -4.99 -5.35 22.58
N ALA A 9 -4.31 -5.89 21.57
CA ALA A 9 -2.90 -5.57 21.34
C ALA A 9 -2.69 -4.06 21.14
N THR A 10 -3.54 -3.41 20.33
CA THR A 10 -3.44 -1.96 20.10
C THR A 10 -3.70 -1.18 21.39
N ALA A 11 -4.73 -1.55 22.15
CA ALA A 11 -5.08 -0.90 23.40
C ALA A 11 -3.97 -1.06 24.45
N VAL A 12 -3.44 -2.28 24.62
CA VAL A 12 -2.33 -2.56 25.53
C VAL A 12 -1.09 -1.76 25.16
N LEU A 13 -0.72 -1.72 23.88
CA LEU A 13 0.43 -0.91 23.42
C LEU A 13 0.24 0.58 23.71
N ALA A 14 -0.96 1.12 23.46
CA ALA A 14 -1.29 2.52 23.75
C ALA A 14 -1.23 2.81 25.26
N THR A 15 -1.84 1.95 26.08
CA THR A 15 -1.85 2.10 27.55
C THR A 15 -0.46 1.98 28.13
N LEU A 16 0.35 1.01 27.70
CA LEU A 16 1.73 0.85 28.15
C LEU A 16 2.58 2.08 27.83
N ALA A 17 2.41 2.66 26.63
CA ALA A 17 3.11 3.89 26.26
C ALA A 17 2.66 5.08 27.12
N GLY A 18 1.35 5.24 27.33
CA GLY A 18 0.81 6.33 28.16
C GLY A 18 1.21 6.23 29.64
N LEU A 19 1.21 5.02 30.22
CA LEU A 19 1.67 4.79 31.58
C LEU A 19 3.19 4.93 31.70
N GLY A 20 3.94 4.38 30.73
CA GLY A 20 5.39 4.52 30.69
C GLY A 20 5.83 5.98 30.58
N ALA A 21 5.08 6.79 29.83
CA ALA A 21 5.30 8.22 29.73
C ALA A 21 4.99 9.01 31.02
N GLN A 22 4.61 8.38 32.14
CA GLN A 22 4.56 9.05 33.45
C GLN A 22 5.88 8.92 34.22
N SER A 23 6.75 7.98 33.84
CA SER A 23 8.05 7.78 34.48
C SER A 23 9.16 8.46 33.65
N PRO A 24 10.00 9.34 34.24
CA PRO A 24 11.09 10.02 33.52
C PRO A 24 12.06 9.05 32.81
N GLY A 25 12.40 7.92 33.45
CA GLY A 25 13.27 6.91 32.86
C GLY A 25 12.67 6.26 31.62
N LEU A 26 11.38 5.92 31.67
CA LEU A 26 10.68 5.31 30.53
C LEU A 26 10.37 6.33 29.43
N ARG A 27 10.13 7.61 29.75
CA ARG A 27 10.05 8.70 28.75
C ARG A 27 11.30 8.75 27.90
N ASN A 28 12.48 8.67 28.52
CA ASN A 28 13.74 8.64 27.79
C ASN A 28 13.84 7.44 26.85
N VAL A 29 13.45 6.24 27.30
CA VAL A 29 13.42 5.05 26.44
C VAL A 29 12.45 5.21 25.27
N LEU A 30 11.25 5.75 25.52
CA LEU A 30 10.22 6.02 24.50
C LEU A 30 10.65 7.07 23.48
N GLY A 31 11.33 8.13 23.92
CA GLY A 31 11.77 9.23 23.07
C GLY A 31 13.10 9.00 22.35
N THR A 32 13.93 8.05 22.80
CA THR A 32 15.28 7.83 22.24
C THR A 32 15.48 6.43 21.68
N VAL A 33 15.40 5.38 22.50
CA VAL A 33 15.76 4.01 22.10
C VAL A 33 14.72 3.43 21.14
N ILE A 34 13.45 3.52 21.49
CA ILE A 34 12.36 2.93 20.72
C ILE A 34 12.29 3.45 19.27
N PRO A 35 12.40 4.76 18.98
CA PRO A 35 12.37 5.24 17.60
C PRO A 35 13.55 4.71 16.76
N TYR A 36 14.76 4.60 17.32
CA TYR A 36 15.88 4.00 16.57
C TYR A 36 15.65 2.52 16.27
N VAL A 37 15.13 1.75 17.23
CA VAL A 37 14.78 0.35 17.00
C VAL A 37 13.69 0.25 15.91
N ALA A 38 12.67 1.09 15.97
CA ALA A 38 11.61 1.12 14.97
C ALA A 38 12.14 1.49 13.58
N ILE A 39 13.01 2.49 13.48
CA ILE A 39 13.66 2.89 12.22
C ILE A 39 14.53 1.75 11.66
N ALA A 40 15.32 1.09 12.50
CA ALA A 40 16.16 -0.03 12.08
C ALA A 40 15.32 -1.21 11.55
N LEU A 41 14.25 -1.58 12.27
CA LEU A 41 13.32 -2.63 11.85
C LEU A 41 12.60 -2.25 10.56
N PHE A 42 12.15 -0.99 10.44
CA PHE A 42 11.50 -0.48 9.24
C PHE A 42 12.43 -0.54 8.04
N LEU A 43 13.59 0.12 8.09
CA LEU A 43 14.53 0.22 6.98
C LEU A 43 15.09 -1.15 6.60
N GLY A 44 15.57 -1.91 7.58
CA GLY A 44 16.13 -3.25 7.34
C GLY A 44 15.09 -4.21 6.75
N GLY A 45 13.89 -4.25 7.33
CA GLY A 45 12.80 -5.08 6.82
C GLY A 45 12.32 -4.65 5.43
N PHE A 46 12.23 -3.34 5.18
CA PHE A 46 11.81 -2.80 3.88
C PHE A 46 12.81 -3.15 2.78
N ILE A 47 14.10 -2.90 3.03
CA ILE A 47 15.20 -3.24 2.10
C ILE A 47 15.19 -4.74 1.83
N TYR A 48 15.12 -5.57 2.87
CA TYR A 48 15.06 -7.02 2.72
C TYR A 48 13.89 -7.46 1.83
N ARG A 49 12.68 -6.91 2.04
CA ARG A 49 11.51 -7.23 1.21
C ARG A 49 11.68 -6.83 -0.25
N VAL A 50 12.18 -5.62 -0.50
CA VAL A 50 12.39 -5.12 -1.86
C VAL A 50 13.44 -5.93 -2.59
N ILE A 51 14.58 -6.22 -1.95
CA ILE A 51 15.63 -7.08 -2.52
C ILE A 51 15.07 -8.47 -2.80
N LYS A 52 14.35 -9.06 -1.84
CA LYS A 52 13.75 -10.38 -2.01
C LYS A 52 12.84 -10.42 -3.25
N TRP A 53 12.01 -9.40 -3.48
CA TRP A 53 11.17 -9.35 -4.67
C TRP A 53 11.95 -9.08 -5.96
N ALA A 54 12.97 -8.22 -5.91
CA ALA A 54 13.82 -7.91 -7.05
C ALA A 54 14.62 -9.14 -7.54
N LEU A 55 14.97 -10.05 -6.63
CA LEU A 55 15.66 -11.30 -6.93
C LEU A 55 14.74 -12.39 -7.49
N ILE A 56 13.41 -12.23 -7.44
CA ILE A 56 12.48 -13.24 -7.98
C ILE A 56 12.53 -13.18 -9.51
N PRO A 57 12.91 -14.28 -10.20
CA PRO A 57 12.89 -14.31 -11.65
C PRO A 57 11.48 -14.10 -12.21
N VAL A 58 11.38 -13.33 -13.29
CA VAL A 58 10.13 -13.12 -14.04
C VAL A 58 10.33 -13.74 -15.43
N PRO A 59 10.21 -15.08 -15.56
CA PRO A 59 10.53 -15.80 -16.80
C PRO A 59 9.62 -15.44 -17.97
N PHE A 60 8.39 -15.00 -17.66
CA PHE A 60 7.38 -14.68 -18.65
C PHE A 60 6.81 -13.29 -18.43
N ARG A 61 6.53 -12.61 -19.54
CA ARG A 61 5.82 -11.34 -19.53
C ARG A 61 4.32 -11.64 -19.37
N ILE A 62 3.81 -11.50 -18.15
CA ILE A 62 2.41 -11.80 -17.79
C ILE A 62 1.58 -10.56 -17.41
N PRO A 63 1.58 -9.48 -18.22
CA PRO A 63 0.79 -8.29 -17.89
C PRO A 63 -0.71 -8.58 -17.96
N THR A 64 -1.49 -7.92 -17.11
CA THR A 64 -2.95 -7.98 -17.17
C THR A 64 -3.45 -7.33 -18.46
N THR A 65 -4.14 -8.10 -19.29
CA THR A 65 -4.64 -7.72 -20.61
C THR A 65 -6.14 -7.42 -20.58
N CYS A 66 -6.54 -6.30 -19.97
CA CYS A 66 -7.94 -5.88 -19.96
C CYS A 66 -8.28 -5.11 -21.25
N GLY A 67 -9.34 -5.50 -21.95
CA GLY A 67 -9.76 -4.79 -23.16
C GLY A 67 -8.83 -4.96 -24.36
N GLN A 68 -9.03 -4.11 -25.37
CA GLN A 68 -8.52 -4.33 -26.72
C GLN A 68 -7.01 -4.09 -26.83
N GLN A 69 -6.25 -5.12 -27.23
CA GLN A 69 -4.83 -4.98 -27.56
C GLN A 69 -4.66 -4.25 -28.90
N LYS A 70 -3.49 -3.62 -29.11
CA LYS A 70 -3.10 -3.15 -30.44
C LYS A 70 -2.98 -4.34 -31.40
N SER A 71 -3.90 -4.43 -32.34
CA SER A 71 -3.93 -5.45 -33.38
C SER A 71 -3.88 -4.80 -34.76
N LEU A 72 -5.01 -4.27 -35.23
CA LEU A 72 -5.19 -3.67 -36.56
C LEU A 72 -5.31 -2.15 -36.43
N SER A 73 -4.86 -1.41 -37.44
CA SER A 73 -4.79 0.08 -37.40
C SER A 73 -6.15 0.75 -37.19
N TRP A 74 -7.23 0.11 -37.67
CA TRP A 74 -8.60 0.61 -37.55
C TRP A 74 -9.30 0.22 -36.24
N ILE A 75 -8.74 -0.70 -35.44
CA ILE A 75 -9.32 -1.10 -34.16
C ILE A 75 -8.68 -0.28 -33.05
N ARG A 76 -9.47 0.56 -32.37
CA ARG A 76 -8.99 1.43 -31.29
C ARG A 76 -8.47 0.58 -30.11
N PRO A 77 -7.16 0.65 -29.77
CA PRO A 77 -6.61 -0.10 -28.65
C PRO A 77 -6.91 0.59 -27.32
N SER A 78 -7.09 -0.21 -26.28
CA SER A 78 -7.24 0.27 -24.90
C SER A 78 -5.87 0.59 -24.30
N ARG A 79 -5.36 1.82 -24.54
CA ARG A 79 -3.96 2.19 -24.23
C ARG A 79 -3.54 2.06 -22.76
N LEU A 80 -4.47 2.15 -21.81
CA LEU A 80 -4.19 2.05 -20.36
C LEU A 80 -4.62 0.69 -19.78
N ASP A 81 -5.66 0.07 -20.33
CA ASP A 81 -6.16 -1.27 -19.94
C ASP A 81 -5.41 -2.42 -20.60
N ASN A 82 -4.70 -2.15 -21.70
CA ASN A 82 -3.84 -3.08 -22.39
C ASN A 82 -2.62 -2.35 -23.00
N PRO A 83 -1.74 -1.76 -22.16
CA PRO A 83 -0.66 -0.91 -22.62
C PRO A 83 0.36 -1.74 -23.38
N HIS A 84 0.69 -1.33 -24.60
CA HIS A 84 1.74 -1.95 -25.43
C HIS A 84 3.02 -1.10 -25.48
N THR A 85 3.06 0.03 -24.74
CA THR A 85 4.21 0.94 -24.64
C THR A 85 4.54 1.22 -23.17
N THR A 86 5.78 1.62 -22.89
CA THR A 86 6.23 2.01 -21.54
C THR A 86 5.42 3.17 -20.97
N LEU A 87 5.13 4.20 -21.78
CA LEU A 87 4.28 5.32 -21.35
C LEU A 87 2.86 4.87 -20.96
N GLY A 88 2.29 3.91 -21.68
CA GLY A 88 0.98 3.34 -21.31
C GLY A 88 1.02 2.58 -19.98
N VAL A 89 2.13 1.90 -19.68
CA VAL A 89 2.35 1.24 -18.38
C VAL A 89 2.48 2.28 -17.27
N ILE A 90 3.26 3.35 -17.47
CA ILE A 90 3.37 4.44 -16.49
C ILE A 90 1.99 5.04 -16.21
N GLY A 91 1.20 5.32 -17.26
CA GLY A 91 -0.16 5.82 -17.12
C GLY A 91 -1.09 4.86 -16.37
N ARG A 92 -1.02 3.54 -16.65
CA ARG A 92 -1.71 2.51 -15.86
C ARG A 92 -1.31 2.59 -14.39
N MET A 93 0.00 2.56 -14.11
CA MET A 93 0.53 2.53 -12.75
C MET A 93 0.11 3.77 -11.98
N ALA A 94 0.16 4.95 -12.60
CA ALA A 94 -0.35 6.19 -12.00
C ALA A 94 -1.84 6.08 -11.63
N LEU A 95 -2.68 5.53 -12.51
CA LEU A 95 -4.10 5.33 -12.23
C LEU A 95 -4.37 4.27 -11.16
N GLU A 96 -3.55 3.23 -11.08
CA GLU A 96 -3.65 2.22 -10.03
C GLU A 96 -3.19 2.74 -8.66
N VAL A 97 -2.15 3.58 -8.61
CA VAL A 97 -1.60 4.11 -7.35
C VAL A 97 -2.42 5.29 -6.83
N LEU A 98 -2.78 6.26 -7.70
CA LEU A 98 -3.43 7.50 -7.28
C LEU A 98 -4.94 7.41 -7.20
N PHE A 99 -5.56 6.51 -7.99
CA PHE A 99 -7.02 6.46 -8.15
C PHE A 99 -7.63 5.08 -7.95
N PHE A 100 -6.84 4.06 -7.61
CA PHE A 100 -7.28 2.67 -7.43
C PHE A 100 -8.23 2.19 -8.54
N ARG A 101 -7.85 2.45 -9.79
CA ARG A 101 -8.72 2.24 -10.94
C ARG A 101 -9.24 0.81 -11.07
N SER A 102 -8.43 -0.20 -10.78
CA SER A 102 -8.89 -1.60 -10.73
C SER A 102 -9.97 -1.82 -9.65
N LEU A 103 -9.82 -1.19 -8.48
CA LEU A 103 -10.78 -1.29 -7.39
C LEU A 103 -12.12 -0.62 -7.72
N PHE A 104 -12.11 0.49 -8.47
CA PHE A 104 -13.34 1.13 -8.94
C PHE A 104 -14.21 0.20 -9.79
N ARG A 105 -13.56 -0.70 -10.55
CA ARG A 105 -14.22 -1.69 -11.41
C ARG A 105 -14.49 -3.01 -10.71
N ASN A 106 -14.16 -3.11 -9.41
CA ASN A 106 -14.39 -4.32 -8.63
C ASN A 106 -15.89 -4.60 -8.53
N THR A 107 -16.31 -5.77 -9.04
CA THR A 107 -17.71 -6.16 -9.11
C THR A 107 -18.06 -7.07 -7.93
N ARG A 108 -19.03 -6.65 -7.13
CA ARG A 108 -19.68 -7.44 -6.09
C ARG A 108 -20.73 -8.34 -6.73
N MET A 109 -20.81 -9.58 -6.27
CA MET A 109 -21.91 -10.48 -6.58
C MET A 109 -22.94 -10.44 -5.45
N GLU A 110 -24.22 -10.34 -5.81
CA GLU A 110 -25.37 -10.37 -4.91
C GLU A 110 -26.41 -11.35 -5.44
N ILE A 111 -26.95 -12.20 -4.58
CA ILE A 111 -28.07 -13.06 -4.94
C ILE A 111 -29.35 -12.34 -4.50
N LYS A 112 -30.17 -11.91 -5.46
CA LYS A 112 -31.45 -11.25 -5.16
C LYS A 112 -32.48 -12.28 -4.68
N PRO A 113 -33.51 -11.85 -3.93
CA PRO A 113 -34.68 -12.69 -3.65
C PRO A 113 -35.24 -13.21 -4.99
N GLY A 114 -35.26 -14.53 -5.17
CA GLY A 114 -35.55 -15.19 -6.45
C GLY A 114 -34.37 -15.93 -7.11
N GLY A 115 -33.20 -16.00 -6.46
CA GLY A 115 -32.07 -16.83 -6.91
C GLY A 115 -31.21 -16.21 -8.02
N ASN A 116 -31.60 -15.04 -8.54
CA ASN A 116 -30.85 -14.35 -9.59
C ASN A 116 -29.55 -13.76 -9.04
N VAL A 117 -28.45 -14.12 -9.68
CA VAL A 117 -27.11 -13.57 -9.41
C VAL A 117 -26.96 -12.25 -10.13
N VAL A 118 -26.76 -11.16 -9.38
CA VAL A 118 -26.55 -9.80 -9.89
C VAL A 118 -25.14 -9.36 -9.56
N HIS A 119 -24.48 -8.74 -10.54
CA HIS A 119 -23.15 -8.17 -10.38
C HIS A 119 -23.25 -6.63 -10.34
N GLY A 120 -22.78 -6.00 -9.27
CA GLY A 120 -22.80 -4.55 -9.07
C GLY A 120 -21.43 -3.97 -8.67
N PRO A 121 -21.10 -2.72 -9.01
CA PRO A 121 -19.80 -2.14 -8.68
C PRO A 121 -19.68 -1.82 -7.18
N ASN A 122 -18.53 -2.11 -6.56
CA ASN A 122 -18.26 -1.81 -5.15
C ASN A 122 -17.70 -0.38 -4.97
N LYS A 123 -18.47 0.63 -5.37
CA LYS A 123 -18.04 2.04 -5.38
C LYS A 123 -17.72 2.59 -4.00
N TRP A 124 -18.40 2.11 -2.95
CA TRP A 124 -18.16 2.53 -1.57
C TRP A 124 -16.78 2.09 -1.05
N LEU A 125 -16.37 0.86 -1.37
CA LEU A 125 -15.02 0.40 -1.03
C LEU A 125 -13.96 1.23 -1.75
N TRP A 126 -14.18 1.54 -3.02
CA TRP A 126 -13.28 2.40 -3.78
C TRP A 126 -13.18 3.80 -3.17
N LEU A 127 -14.31 4.45 -2.89
CA LEU A 127 -14.36 5.80 -2.34
C LEU A 127 -13.68 5.85 -0.97
N ALA A 128 -14.05 4.96 -0.03
CA ALA A 128 -13.45 4.93 1.29
C ALA A 128 -11.96 4.61 1.24
N GLY A 129 -11.55 3.68 0.36
CA GLY A 129 -10.13 3.39 0.12
C GLY A 129 -9.37 4.62 -0.38
N LEU A 130 -9.94 5.35 -1.35
CA LEU A 130 -9.34 6.54 -1.93
C LEU A 130 -9.22 7.68 -0.91
N VAL A 131 -10.31 7.96 -0.18
CA VAL A 131 -10.33 8.96 0.89
C VAL A 131 -9.28 8.63 1.96
N PHE A 132 -9.24 7.38 2.43
CA PHE A 132 -8.22 6.96 3.40
C PHE A 132 -6.79 7.25 2.91
N HIS A 133 -6.44 6.84 1.69
CA HIS A 133 -5.05 6.99 1.20
C HIS A 133 -4.67 8.44 0.92
N TRP A 134 -5.57 9.24 0.34
CA TRP A 134 -5.29 10.66 0.10
C TRP A 134 -5.21 11.44 1.41
N SER A 135 -6.11 11.20 2.36
CA SER A 135 -6.02 11.81 3.69
C SER A 135 -4.73 11.39 4.39
N PHE A 136 -4.36 10.11 4.34
CA PHE A 136 -3.10 9.63 4.93
C PHE A 136 -1.88 10.27 4.27
N LEU A 137 -1.85 10.35 2.94
CA LEU A 137 -0.75 10.99 2.18
C LEU A 137 -0.61 12.47 2.53
N LEU A 138 -1.71 13.22 2.56
CA LEU A 138 -1.69 14.64 2.90
C LEU A 138 -1.28 14.87 4.36
N ILE A 139 -1.75 14.03 5.28
CA ILE A 139 -1.31 14.04 6.67
C ILE A 139 0.20 13.76 6.75
N PHE A 140 0.68 12.72 6.07
CA PHE A 140 2.10 12.36 6.04
C PHE A 140 2.97 13.50 5.49
N ILE A 141 2.57 14.12 4.37
CA ILE A 141 3.28 15.29 3.82
C ILE A 141 3.29 16.45 4.82
N ARG A 142 2.18 16.70 5.52
CA ARG A 142 2.13 17.75 6.55
C ARG A 142 3.00 17.45 7.75
N HIS A 143 3.20 16.18 8.10
CA HIS A 143 4.12 15.78 9.17
C HIS A 143 5.58 16.13 8.85
N LEU A 144 5.95 16.37 7.58
CA LEU A 144 7.28 16.85 7.23
C LEU A 144 7.66 18.16 7.95
N ARG A 145 6.68 18.98 8.36
CA ARG A 145 6.93 20.20 9.14
C ARG A 145 7.76 19.98 10.41
N PHE A 146 7.68 18.78 11.00
CA PHE A 146 8.40 18.42 12.23
C PHE A 146 9.85 17.99 11.94
N PHE A 147 10.19 17.72 10.69
CA PHE A 147 11.50 17.19 10.29
C PHE A 147 12.35 18.20 9.49
N THR A 148 11.80 19.39 9.19
CA THR A 148 12.45 20.41 8.35
C THR A 148 12.41 21.80 8.98
N GLU A 149 13.53 22.51 8.99
CA GLU A 149 13.67 23.92 9.40
C GLU A 149 14.52 24.66 8.35
N PRO A 150 13.96 25.62 7.58
CA PRO A 150 12.58 26.10 7.60
C PRO A 150 11.57 25.07 7.02
N VAL A 151 10.29 25.24 7.36
CA VAL A 151 9.20 24.39 6.80
C VAL A 151 8.98 24.74 5.32
N PRO A 152 8.96 23.76 4.39
CA PRO A 152 8.75 24.02 2.98
C PRO A 152 7.40 24.71 2.68
N GLY A 153 7.40 25.68 1.76
CA GLY A 153 6.21 26.47 1.45
C GLY A 153 5.00 25.65 0.97
N PHE A 154 5.22 24.54 0.25
CA PHE A 154 4.12 23.66 -0.17
C PHE A 154 3.44 22.96 1.01
N VAL A 155 4.16 22.66 2.10
CA VAL A 155 3.60 22.07 3.32
C VAL A 155 2.70 23.09 4.02
N LEU A 156 3.14 24.35 4.09
CA LEU A 156 2.34 25.45 4.65
C LEU A 156 1.08 25.69 3.81
N GLY A 157 1.20 25.72 2.47
CA GLY A 157 0.06 25.86 1.57
C GLY A 157 -0.98 24.75 1.74
N LEU A 158 -0.53 23.49 1.83
CA LEU A 158 -1.41 22.35 2.11
C LEU A 158 -2.12 22.46 3.47
N GLN A 159 -1.41 22.98 4.49
CA GLN A 159 -2.01 23.19 5.81
C GLN A 159 -3.17 24.19 5.74
N THR A 160 -2.99 25.31 5.05
CA THR A 160 -4.02 26.34 4.87
C THR A 160 -5.25 25.79 4.16
N VAL A 161 -5.06 25.05 3.06
CA VAL A 161 -6.17 24.42 2.32
C VAL A 161 -6.93 23.43 3.20
N ASP A 162 -6.23 22.64 4.00
CA ASP A 162 -6.88 21.61 4.83
C ASP A 162 -7.59 22.17 6.08
N SER A 163 -7.22 23.37 6.54
CA SER A 163 -7.93 24.10 7.59
C SER A 163 -8.95 25.12 7.05
N PHE A 164 -9.27 25.10 5.75
CA PHE A 164 -10.10 26.11 5.08
C PHE A 164 -11.46 26.37 5.73
N PHE A 165 -12.08 25.36 6.35
CA PHE A 165 -13.37 25.52 7.00
C PHE A 165 -13.30 26.25 8.35
N GLU A 166 -12.10 26.44 8.92
CA GLU A 166 -11.84 27.16 10.17
C GLU A 166 -12.75 26.75 11.35
N ILE A 167 -13.19 25.48 11.36
CA ILE A 167 -14.06 24.94 12.41
C ILE A 167 -13.22 24.68 13.67
N GLY A 168 -13.50 25.41 14.74
CA GLY A 168 -12.86 25.26 16.06
C GLY A 168 -11.49 25.96 16.17
N VAL A 169 -10.94 26.00 17.40
CA VAL A 169 -9.63 26.60 17.69
C VAL A 169 -8.78 25.60 18.49
N PRO A 170 -7.67 25.07 17.94
CA PRO A 170 -7.17 25.22 16.56
C PRO A 170 -8.13 24.63 15.52
N ALA A 171 -8.11 25.16 14.29
CA ALA A 171 -8.96 24.66 13.21
C ALA A 171 -8.80 23.16 13.00
N VAL A 172 -9.93 22.46 12.89
CA VAL A 172 -10.00 21.04 12.56
C VAL A 172 -9.60 20.84 11.10
N TYR A 173 -8.69 19.91 10.86
CA TYR A 173 -8.29 19.54 9.51
C TYR A 173 -9.29 18.58 8.89
N LEU A 174 -9.75 18.87 7.67
CA LEU A 174 -10.69 18.02 6.96
C LEU A 174 -10.10 16.62 6.73
N THR A 175 -8.82 16.52 6.36
CA THR A 175 -8.17 15.22 6.17
C THR A 175 -8.12 14.37 7.43
N SER A 176 -8.09 14.97 8.63
CA SER A 176 -8.10 14.21 9.89
C SER A 176 -9.47 13.54 10.12
N LEU A 177 -10.56 14.27 9.89
CA LEU A 177 -11.91 13.72 9.98
C LEU A 177 -12.16 12.66 8.91
N LEU A 178 -11.76 12.94 7.67
CA LEU A 178 -11.88 12.01 6.55
C LEU A 178 -11.06 10.73 6.77
N LEU A 179 -9.84 10.85 7.31
CA LEU A 179 -9.00 9.70 7.65
C LEU A 179 -9.72 8.79 8.67
N LEU A 180 -10.22 9.36 9.77
CA LEU A 180 -10.91 8.58 10.81
C LEU A 180 -12.21 7.97 10.29
N GLY A 181 -13.02 8.73 9.57
CA GLY A 181 -14.26 8.24 8.97
C GLY A 181 -14.03 7.09 7.98
N ALA A 182 -13.02 7.23 7.12
CA ALA A 182 -12.67 6.19 6.15
C ALA A 182 -12.09 4.94 6.83
N LEU A 183 -11.20 5.11 7.83
CA LEU A 183 -10.68 4.00 8.63
C LEU A 183 -11.79 3.25 9.37
N LEU A 184 -12.70 3.98 10.01
CA LEU A 184 -13.84 3.38 10.71
C LEU A 184 -14.74 2.61 9.75
N PHE A 185 -15.06 3.19 8.59
CA PHE A 185 -15.82 2.50 7.56
C PHE A 185 -15.12 1.21 7.07
N LEU A 186 -13.82 1.27 6.76
CA LEU A 186 -13.06 0.12 6.26
C LEU A 186 -12.93 -0.97 7.32
N PHE A 187 -12.75 -0.59 8.59
CA PHE A 187 -12.68 -1.49 9.73
C PHE A 187 -14.04 -2.15 9.99
N LEU A 188 -15.12 -1.37 10.09
CA LEU A 188 -16.48 -1.88 10.26
C LEU A 188 -16.90 -2.78 9.11
N ARG A 189 -16.60 -2.42 7.86
CA ARG A 189 -16.87 -3.26 6.69
C ARG A 189 -16.25 -4.65 6.85
N ARG A 190 -15.03 -4.73 7.37
CA ARG A 190 -14.31 -6.00 7.59
C ARG A 190 -14.90 -6.82 8.74
N ILE A 191 -15.48 -6.17 9.74
CA ILE A 191 -16.11 -6.84 10.89
C ILE A 191 -17.55 -7.27 10.56
N VAL A 192 -18.31 -6.46 9.84
CA VAL A 192 -19.73 -6.74 9.59
C VAL A 192 -19.88 -7.83 8.52
N SER A 193 -19.11 -7.76 7.43
CA SER A 193 -19.20 -8.74 6.33
C SER A 193 -18.71 -10.13 6.76
N PRO A 194 -19.57 -11.16 6.76
CA PRO A 194 -19.17 -12.53 7.12
C PRO A 194 -18.06 -13.08 6.21
N GLN A 195 -18.13 -12.81 4.91
CA GLN A 195 -17.15 -13.26 3.93
C GLN A 195 -15.76 -12.69 4.22
N LEU A 196 -15.69 -11.39 4.55
CA LEU A 196 -14.43 -10.74 4.88
C LEU A 196 -13.88 -11.23 6.21
N ARG A 197 -14.73 -11.41 7.24
CA ARG A 197 -14.30 -11.97 8.52
C ARG A 197 -13.69 -13.35 8.37
N TYR A 198 -14.29 -14.19 7.54
CA TYR A 198 -13.83 -15.56 7.31
C TYR A 198 -12.40 -15.61 6.75
N ILE A 199 -12.06 -14.69 5.84
CA ILE A 199 -10.72 -14.64 5.19
C ILE A 199 -9.73 -13.70 5.87
N SER A 200 -10.14 -12.96 6.90
CA SER A 200 -9.28 -11.94 7.54
C SER A 200 -8.42 -12.53 8.64
N LEU A 201 -7.12 -12.21 8.61
CA LEU A 201 -6.14 -12.61 9.61
C LEU A 201 -5.95 -11.52 10.67
N ALA A 202 -5.23 -11.81 11.75
CA ALA A 202 -4.88 -10.78 12.76
C ALA A 202 -4.14 -9.57 12.12
N ASN A 203 -3.28 -9.84 11.13
CA ASN A 203 -2.53 -8.85 10.35
C ASN A 203 -3.42 -8.02 9.38
N ASP A 204 -4.71 -8.32 9.27
CA ASP A 204 -5.70 -7.48 8.56
C ASP A 204 -6.39 -6.47 9.49
N TYR A 205 -6.56 -6.83 10.77
CA TYR A 205 -7.21 -5.99 11.76
C TYR A 205 -6.21 -5.07 12.46
N PHE A 206 -5.03 -5.58 12.81
CA PHE A 206 -4.04 -4.87 13.61
C PHE A 206 -3.55 -3.55 12.97
N PRO A 207 -3.19 -3.48 11.67
CA PRO A 207 -2.81 -2.20 11.08
C PRO A 207 -3.95 -1.18 11.05
N LEU A 208 -5.19 -1.62 10.85
CA LEU A 208 -6.35 -0.71 10.84
C LEU A 208 -6.65 -0.16 12.24
N SER A 209 -6.61 -1.01 13.27
CA SER A 209 -6.77 -0.55 14.67
C SER A 209 -5.62 0.35 15.10
N LEU A 210 -4.39 0.03 14.70
CA LEU A 210 -3.21 0.84 14.99
C LEU A 210 -3.31 2.24 14.36
N LEU A 211 -3.69 2.33 13.07
CA LEU A 211 -3.89 3.60 12.38
C LEU A 211 -5.06 4.41 12.96
N LEU A 212 -6.14 3.75 13.40
CA LEU A 212 -7.22 4.40 14.14
C LEU A 212 -6.68 5.00 15.46
N GLY A 213 -5.91 4.24 16.23
CA GLY A 213 -5.27 4.74 17.46
C GLY A 213 -4.34 5.93 17.21
N ILE A 214 -3.50 5.87 16.18
CA ILE A 214 -2.61 6.97 15.78
C ILE A 214 -3.43 8.21 15.37
N GLY A 215 -4.46 8.04 14.53
CA GLY A 215 -5.31 9.15 14.09
C GLY A 215 -6.07 9.79 15.25
N THR A 216 -6.65 8.98 16.14
CA THR A 216 -7.40 9.44 17.31
C THR A 216 -6.48 10.17 18.30
N THR A 217 -5.34 9.58 18.66
CA THR A 217 -4.37 10.25 19.55
C THR A 217 -3.83 11.55 18.93
N GLY A 218 -3.59 11.58 17.62
CA GLY A 218 -3.20 12.79 16.89
C GLY A 218 -4.23 13.92 16.98
N MET A 219 -5.52 13.58 16.80
CA MET A 219 -6.61 14.57 16.98
C MET A 219 -6.75 15.02 18.43
N LEU A 220 -6.62 14.09 19.39
CA LEU A 220 -6.70 14.41 20.81
C LEU A 220 -5.57 15.36 21.25
N MET A 221 -4.35 15.14 20.77
CA MET A 221 -3.22 16.03 21.05
C MET A 221 -3.47 17.45 20.53
N ARG A 222 -3.99 17.58 19.31
CA ARG A 222 -4.21 18.89 18.69
C ARG A 222 -5.28 19.71 19.39
N HIS A 223 -6.40 19.08 19.76
CA HIS A 223 -7.58 19.81 20.23
C HIS A 223 -7.74 19.82 21.76
N PHE A 224 -7.20 18.83 22.46
CA PHE A 224 -7.35 18.69 23.90
C PHE A 224 -6.03 18.89 24.65
N ALA A 225 -4.98 18.11 24.34
CA ALA A 225 -3.72 18.21 25.08
C ALA A 225 -2.89 19.45 24.73
N LYS A 226 -3.11 20.04 23.54
CA LYS A 226 -2.39 21.22 23.03
C LYS A 226 -0.87 21.09 23.15
N THR A 227 -0.37 19.94 22.70
CA THR A 227 1.05 19.58 22.77
C THR A 227 1.94 20.67 22.15
N ASP A 228 3.03 20.99 22.83
CA ASP A 228 4.02 21.94 22.32
C ASP A 228 4.72 21.41 21.05
N ILE A 229 4.49 22.11 19.95
CA ILE A 229 4.98 21.78 18.62
C ILE A 229 6.50 21.99 18.55
N GLU A 230 7.05 22.97 19.26
CA GLU A 230 8.48 23.29 19.24
C GLU A 230 9.29 22.17 19.90
N SER A 231 8.88 21.75 21.10
CA SER A 231 9.47 20.59 21.80
C SER A 231 9.42 19.31 20.97
N VAL A 232 8.28 19.01 20.34
CA VAL A 232 8.13 17.84 19.47
C VAL A 232 9.05 17.92 18.24
N LYS A 233 9.18 19.11 17.65
CA LYS A 233 10.07 19.34 16.51
C LYS A 233 11.55 19.18 16.89
N SER A 234 11.94 19.72 18.05
CA SER A 234 13.30 19.58 18.59
C SER A 234 13.65 18.10 18.77
N LEU A 235 12.76 17.30 19.37
CA LEU A 235 12.95 15.86 19.48
C LEU A 235 13.09 15.16 18.12
N ALA A 236 12.20 15.47 17.17
CA ALA A 236 12.23 14.87 15.83
C ALA A 236 13.53 15.15 15.08
N ILE A 237 14.00 16.41 15.09
CA ILE A 237 15.28 16.82 14.50
C ILE A 237 16.45 16.18 15.28
N GLY A 238 16.36 16.11 16.60
CA GLY A 238 17.35 15.45 17.46
C GLY A 238 17.53 13.98 17.11
N ILE A 239 16.43 13.23 16.88
CA ILE A 239 16.49 11.84 16.43
C ILE A 239 17.16 11.72 15.06
N LEU A 240 16.80 12.58 14.09
CA LEU A 240 17.41 12.55 12.76
C LEU A 240 18.89 12.93 12.75
N SER A 241 19.30 13.81 13.66
CA SER A 241 20.70 14.27 13.82
C SER A 241 21.52 13.42 14.80
N PHE A 242 20.97 12.29 15.27
CA PHE A 242 21.60 11.39 16.25
C PHE A 242 21.96 12.06 17.59
N LYS A 243 21.23 13.11 17.96
CA LYS A 243 21.34 13.85 19.22
C LYS A 243 19.94 14.04 19.83
N PRO A 244 19.25 12.95 20.21
CA PRO A 244 17.88 13.07 20.70
C PRO A 244 17.86 13.73 22.07
N ALA A 245 17.03 14.76 22.23
CA ALA A 245 16.76 15.40 23.50
C ALA A 245 15.25 15.24 23.78
N VAL A 246 14.93 14.46 24.80
CA VAL A 246 13.53 14.24 25.20
C VAL A 246 13.09 15.45 26.02
N PRO A 247 12.04 16.18 25.62
CA PRO A 247 11.59 17.33 26.37
C PRO A 247 10.85 16.89 27.65
N ASP A 248 11.08 17.61 28.75
CA ASP A 248 10.60 17.22 30.08
C ASP A 248 9.08 17.40 30.25
N ASP A 249 8.52 18.43 29.61
CA ASP A 249 7.14 18.89 29.81
C ASP A 249 6.16 18.49 28.68
N VAL A 250 6.46 17.41 27.94
CA VAL A 250 5.53 16.92 26.91
C VAL A 250 4.45 16.03 27.52
N ASP A 251 3.19 16.31 27.16
CA ASP A 251 2.03 15.53 27.57
C ASP A 251 2.21 14.02 27.25
N PRO A 252 1.87 13.10 28.17
CA PRO A 252 1.96 11.65 27.93
C PRO A 252 1.24 11.14 26.67
N LEU A 253 0.19 11.83 26.21
CA LEU A 253 -0.52 11.52 24.98
C LEU A 253 0.38 11.63 23.75
N PHE A 254 1.39 12.50 23.77
CA PHE A 254 2.41 12.56 22.72
C PHE A 254 3.21 11.27 22.65
N PHE A 255 3.73 10.80 23.77
CA PHE A 255 4.50 9.55 23.80
C PHE A 255 3.63 8.35 23.43
N MET A 256 2.34 8.36 23.78
CA MET A 256 1.38 7.36 23.28
C MET A 256 1.28 7.39 21.75
N HIS A 257 1.02 8.56 21.15
CA HIS A 257 0.96 8.71 19.70
C HIS A 257 2.27 8.30 19.02
N PHE A 258 3.38 8.84 19.49
CA PHE A 258 4.71 8.61 18.95
C PHE A 258 5.13 7.14 19.04
N PHE A 259 4.82 6.47 20.16
CA PHE A 259 5.06 5.04 20.30
C PHE A 259 4.22 4.20 19.34
N LEU A 260 2.94 4.52 19.15
CA LEU A 260 2.09 3.82 18.16
C LEU A 260 2.63 4.00 16.73
N VAL A 261 3.18 5.18 16.39
CA VAL A 261 3.89 5.40 15.12
C VAL A 261 5.16 4.57 15.03
N CYS A 262 5.95 4.46 16.10
CA CYS A 262 7.12 3.59 16.16
C CYS A 262 6.74 2.11 15.94
N VAL A 263 5.65 1.65 16.57
CA VAL A 263 5.10 0.31 16.32
C VAL A 263 4.69 0.15 14.87
N LEU A 264 3.99 1.15 14.28
CA LEU A 264 3.60 1.12 12.87
C LEU A 264 4.82 0.91 11.96
N PHE A 265 5.91 1.65 12.21
CA PHE A 265 7.17 1.53 11.47
C PHE A 265 7.79 0.13 11.64
N ALA A 266 7.91 -0.35 12.87
CA ALA A 266 8.49 -1.65 13.18
C ALA A 266 7.73 -2.81 12.49
N VAL A 267 6.39 -2.75 12.45
CA VAL A 267 5.57 -3.82 11.84
C VAL A 267 5.36 -3.64 10.34
N PHE A 268 5.57 -2.44 9.80
CA PHE A 268 5.30 -2.10 8.40
C PHE A 268 5.86 -3.15 7.43
N PRO A 269 7.16 -3.50 7.45
CA PRO A 269 7.75 -4.43 6.48
C PRO A 269 7.27 -5.88 6.59
N TYR A 270 6.59 -6.22 7.67
CA TYR A 270 6.07 -7.56 7.95
C TYR A 270 4.54 -7.66 7.76
N SER A 271 3.91 -6.56 7.32
CA SER A 271 2.47 -6.45 7.18
C SER A 271 2.01 -6.25 5.74
N LYS A 272 0.68 -6.18 5.55
CA LYS A 272 0.06 -5.82 4.25
C LYS A 272 0.37 -4.37 3.82
N LEU A 273 0.92 -3.53 4.69
CA LEU A 273 1.33 -2.16 4.37
C LEU A 273 2.44 -2.11 3.31
N MET A 274 3.22 -3.19 3.19
CA MET A 274 4.24 -3.33 2.14
C MET A 274 3.70 -3.32 0.71
N HIS A 275 2.37 -3.34 0.50
CA HIS A 275 1.78 -3.05 -0.80
C HIS A 275 2.24 -1.71 -1.39
N MET A 276 2.63 -0.75 -0.55
CA MET A 276 3.20 0.55 -0.97
C MET A 276 4.36 0.38 -1.96
N ALA A 277 5.30 -0.54 -1.67
CA ALA A 277 6.40 -0.85 -2.58
C ALA A 277 6.04 -2.00 -3.54
N GLY A 278 5.32 -3.01 -3.04
CA GLY A 278 5.00 -4.22 -3.79
C GLY A 278 4.20 -3.96 -5.07
N VAL A 279 3.41 -2.88 -5.13
CA VAL A 279 2.66 -2.51 -6.34
C VAL A 279 3.57 -2.30 -7.55
N PHE A 280 4.76 -1.72 -7.35
CA PHE A 280 5.72 -1.43 -8.42
C PHE A 280 6.51 -2.66 -8.87
N MET A 281 6.53 -3.71 -8.05
CA MET A 281 7.24 -4.96 -8.31
C MET A 281 6.33 -6.05 -8.87
N SER A 282 5.08 -5.73 -9.24
CA SER A 282 4.11 -6.69 -9.77
C SER A 282 4.20 -6.82 -11.30
N PRO A 283 4.68 -7.96 -11.84
CA PRO A 283 4.81 -8.19 -13.29
C PRO A 283 3.51 -8.02 -14.06
N THR A 284 2.39 -8.30 -13.40
CA THR A 284 1.04 -8.16 -13.98
C THR A 284 0.66 -6.72 -14.27
N ARG A 285 1.28 -5.74 -13.59
CA ARG A 285 0.92 -4.32 -13.71
C ARG A 285 2.02 -3.48 -14.35
N ASN A 286 3.28 -3.78 -14.04
CA ASN A 286 4.43 -2.96 -14.45
C ASN A 286 5.05 -3.36 -15.80
N LEU A 287 4.46 -4.33 -16.53
CA LEU A 287 4.93 -4.75 -17.86
C LEU A 287 3.97 -4.30 -18.97
N ALA A 288 4.52 -3.89 -20.11
CA ALA A 288 3.73 -3.66 -21.33
C ALA A 288 3.36 -4.98 -22.01
N ASN A 289 2.15 -5.10 -22.56
CA ASN A 289 1.72 -6.23 -23.37
C ASN A 289 2.30 -6.17 -24.78
N THR A 290 3.50 -6.72 -24.93
CA THR A 290 4.22 -6.83 -26.21
C THR A 290 4.46 -8.27 -26.63
N ASN A 291 3.77 -9.24 -26.01
CA ASN A 291 3.94 -10.66 -26.28
C ASN A 291 3.67 -11.05 -27.74
N ARG A 292 2.75 -10.33 -28.40
CA ARG A 292 2.41 -10.51 -29.82
C ARG A 292 3.25 -9.65 -30.78
N MET A 293 4.13 -8.82 -30.25
CA MET A 293 4.93 -7.86 -31.04
C MET A 293 6.42 -8.20 -31.04
N ARG A 294 6.89 -8.86 -29.99
CA ARG A 294 8.29 -9.22 -29.80
C ARG A 294 8.35 -10.60 -29.16
N ARG A 295 9.26 -11.44 -29.64
CA ARG A 295 9.60 -12.71 -28.98
C ARG A 295 10.37 -12.40 -27.70
N HIS A 296 9.82 -12.80 -26.56
CA HIS A 296 10.52 -12.72 -25.27
C HIS A 296 11.17 -14.07 -25.01
N VAL A 297 12.49 -14.12 -25.07
CA VAL A 297 13.26 -15.33 -24.74
C VAL A 297 13.58 -15.30 -23.26
N ASN A 298 13.20 -16.36 -22.55
CA ASN A 298 13.49 -16.52 -21.15
C ASN A 298 14.99 -16.82 -20.97
N PRO A 299 15.78 -15.98 -20.27
CA PRO A 299 17.21 -16.21 -20.06
C PRO A 299 17.51 -17.41 -19.13
N TRP A 300 16.51 -17.88 -18.38
CA TRP A 300 16.58 -19.07 -17.53
C TRP A 300 16.28 -20.38 -18.28
N ASN A 301 15.99 -20.32 -19.58
CA ASN A 301 15.83 -21.53 -20.38
C ASN A 301 17.19 -22.21 -20.59
N TYR A 302 17.31 -23.46 -20.16
CA TYR A 302 18.45 -24.30 -20.51
C TYR A 302 18.29 -24.87 -21.93
N PRO A 303 19.37 -25.31 -22.59
CA PRO A 303 19.29 -25.99 -23.88
C PRO A 303 18.47 -27.28 -23.72
N VAL A 304 17.27 -27.31 -24.29
CA VAL A 304 16.46 -28.52 -24.38
C VAL A 304 16.77 -29.17 -25.72
N LYS A 305 16.97 -30.49 -25.75
CA LYS A 305 17.01 -31.24 -27.01
C LYS A 305 15.64 -31.13 -27.66
N ILE A 306 15.51 -30.20 -28.59
CA ILE A 306 14.33 -30.08 -29.44
C ILE A 306 14.49 -31.03 -30.61
N ARG A 307 13.39 -31.63 -31.04
CA ARG A 307 13.32 -32.32 -32.31
C ARG A 307 13.01 -31.29 -33.39
N THR A 308 13.86 -31.16 -34.39
CA THR A 308 13.60 -30.21 -35.49
C THR A 308 12.47 -30.73 -36.38
N TYR A 309 11.87 -29.84 -37.18
CA TYR A 309 10.91 -30.28 -38.20
C TYR A 309 11.58 -31.25 -39.18
N GLU A 310 12.83 -31.01 -39.56
CA GLU A 310 13.57 -31.90 -40.46
C GLU A 310 13.76 -33.30 -39.85
N GLU A 311 14.14 -33.40 -38.56
CA GLU A 311 14.24 -34.69 -37.87
C GLU A 311 12.86 -35.36 -37.68
N TYR A 312 11.80 -34.57 -37.55
CA TYR A 312 10.42 -35.06 -37.53
C TYR A 312 10.00 -35.64 -38.88
N GLU A 313 10.23 -34.87 -39.93
CA GLU A 313 9.93 -35.22 -41.30
C GLU A 313 10.74 -36.44 -41.74
N ASP A 314 12.05 -36.48 -41.48
CA ASP A 314 12.91 -37.60 -41.92
C ASP A 314 12.49 -38.94 -41.29
N GLU A 315 11.93 -38.97 -40.07
CA GLU A 315 11.41 -40.20 -39.46
C GLU A 315 10.00 -40.57 -39.95
N PHE A 316 9.15 -39.57 -40.19
CA PHE A 316 7.72 -39.79 -40.43
C PHE A 316 7.26 -39.48 -41.86
N ARG A 317 8.19 -39.18 -42.78
CA ARG A 317 7.89 -38.70 -44.13
C ARG A 317 6.87 -39.55 -44.86
N ASP A 318 7.08 -40.86 -44.88
CA ASP A 318 6.20 -41.78 -45.60
C ASP A 318 4.79 -41.80 -45.01
N LYS A 319 4.67 -41.71 -43.68
CA LYS A 319 3.38 -41.60 -42.98
C LYS A 319 2.72 -40.25 -43.25
N MET A 320 3.50 -39.18 -43.30
CA MET A 320 3.01 -37.83 -43.64
C MET A 320 2.49 -37.79 -45.07
N LYS A 321 3.25 -38.30 -46.05
CA LYS A 321 2.82 -38.44 -47.45
C LYS A 321 1.56 -39.29 -47.57
N ALA A 322 1.51 -40.45 -46.91
CA ALA A 322 0.33 -41.31 -46.91
C ALA A 322 -0.91 -40.66 -46.30
N ALA A 323 -0.73 -39.76 -45.32
CA ALA A 323 -1.80 -38.99 -44.69
C ALA A 323 -2.14 -37.68 -45.44
N GLY A 324 -1.49 -37.40 -46.58
CA GLY A 324 -1.69 -36.16 -47.35
C GLY A 324 -1.16 -34.91 -46.65
N ILE A 325 -0.25 -35.06 -45.68
CA ILE A 325 0.42 -33.97 -44.99
C ILE A 325 1.60 -33.51 -45.85
N PRO A 326 1.72 -32.21 -46.18
CA PRO A 326 2.82 -31.68 -46.98
C PRO A 326 4.18 -31.86 -46.28
N VAL A 327 5.21 -32.12 -47.09
CA VAL A 327 6.61 -32.38 -46.72
C VAL A 327 7.51 -31.38 -47.48
N GLU A 328 8.60 -30.92 -46.87
CA GLU A 328 9.54 -29.96 -47.49
C GLU A 328 10.65 -30.65 -48.28
N LYS A 329 11.04 -31.86 -47.89
CA LYS A 329 12.04 -32.68 -48.58
C LYS A 329 11.33 -33.75 -49.41
N GLU A 330 11.63 -33.80 -50.71
CA GLU A 330 11.14 -34.85 -51.62
C GLU A 330 11.71 -36.22 -51.26
#